data_AF-A0A1Q6LIQ7-F1
#
_entry.id   AF-A0A1Q6LIQ7-F1
#
_cell.length_a   1.000
_cell.length_b   1.000
_cell.length_c   1.000
_cell.angle_alpha   90.00
_cell.angle_beta   90.00
_cell.angle_gamma   90.00
#
_symmetry.space_group_name_H-M   'P 1'
#
loop_
_entity.id
_entity.type
_entity.pdbx_description
1 polymer ?
#
loop_
_entity_poly.entity_id
_entity_poly.type
_entity_poly.pdbx_seq_one_letter_code
_entity_poly.pdbx_strand_id
1 'polypeptide(L)'
;MKGKRTKTKKKIKLNKRLIFIIGVSLLLVAIIFTIIMISKTVNVGEINKEGKAEYIERVANVTKYPDKKIVEFKNDYELIDNGIITTEIYEKLKNNDNIYNLTVTEYLRLRDVSSKESYNINKALQTGVVKENTIYADYFAKTCGFENKKELLKYTKAVFELADKEK
;
A
#
# COMPACT_ATOMS: atom_id res chain seq x y z
N MET A 1 -67.75 -31.99 -17.12
CA MET A 1 -66.40 -31.73 -17.65
C MET A 1 -65.79 -30.54 -16.93
N LYS A 2 -64.63 -30.71 -16.28
CA LYS A 2 -63.88 -29.60 -15.65
C LYS A 2 -62.44 -29.67 -16.16
N GLY A 3 -62.07 -28.70 -17.01
CA GLY A 3 -60.82 -28.68 -17.77
C GLY A 3 -59.58 -28.64 -16.87
N LYS A 4 -58.65 -29.57 -17.14
CA LYS A 4 -57.36 -29.68 -16.44
C LYS A 4 -56.42 -28.59 -16.97
N ARG A 5 -56.22 -27.50 -16.20
CA ARG A 5 -55.23 -26.46 -16.54
C ARG A 5 -53.81 -27.04 -16.38
N THR A 6 -53.15 -27.34 -17.49
CA THR A 6 -51.73 -27.70 -17.55
C THR A 6 -50.89 -26.44 -17.36
N LYS A 7 -50.23 -26.31 -16.19
CA LYS A 7 -49.18 -25.29 -15.99
C LYS A 7 -47.92 -25.72 -16.74
N THR A 8 -47.73 -25.23 -17.96
CA THR A 8 -46.48 -25.39 -18.71
C THR A 8 -45.38 -24.58 -18.03
N LYS A 9 -44.48 -25.24 -17.29
CA LYS A 9 -43.22 -24.62 -16.84
C LYS A 9 -42.37 -24.31 -18.08
N LYS A 10 -42.29 -23.04 -18.48
CA LYS A 10 -41.37 -22.58 -19.53
C LYS A 10 -39.93 -22.90 -19.08
N LYS A 11 -39.29 -23.89 -19.71
CA LYS A 11 -37.83 -24.10 -19.57
C LYS A 11 -37.13 -23.02 -20.39
N ILE A 12 -36.40 -22.12 -19.73
CA ILE A 12 -35.56 -21.13 -20.41
C ILE A 12 -34.40 -21.88 -21.05
N LYS A 13 -34.34 -21.87 -22.38
CA LYS A 13 -33.26 -22.50 -23.15
C LYS A 13 -32.14 -21.48 -23.29
N LEU A 14 -31.22 -21.44 -22.32
CA LEU A 14 -30.08 -20.52 -22.39
C LEU A 14 -29.17 -20.87 -23.57
N ASN A 15 -28.86 -19.87 -24.39
CA ASN A 15 -27.89 -20.00 -25.47
C ASN A 15 -26.47 -19.92 -24.88
N LYS A 16 -25.71 -21.02 -24.99
CA LYS A 16 -24.32 -21.11 -24.49
C LYS A 16 -23.41 -20.01 -25.06
N ARG A 17 -23.60 -19.60 -26.33
CA ARG A 17 -22.84 -18.48 -26.93
C ARG A 17 -23.17 -17.14 -26.26
N LEU A 18 -24.43 -16.92 -25.90
CA LEU A 18 -24.87 -15.70 -25.24
C LEU A 18 -24.31 -15.59 -23.81
N ILE A 19 -24.31 -16.70 -23.05
CA ILE A 19 -23.65 -16.78 -21.74
C ILE A 19 -22.17 -16.45 -21.86
N PHE A 20 -21.50 -17.04 -22.86
CA PHE A 20 -20.08 -16.81 -23.08
C PHE A 20 -19.77 -15.33 -23.36
N ILE A 21 -20.55 -14.68 -24.25
CA ILE A 21 -20.39 -13.26 -24.54
C ILE A 21 -20.62 -12.41 -23.29
N ILE A 22 -21.71 -12.64 -22.55
CA ILE A 22 -21.99 -11.90 -21.31
C ILE A 22 -20.86 -12.08 -20.29
N GLY A 23 -20.35 -13.32 -20.14
CA GLY A 23 -19.24 -13.62 -19.24
C GLY A 23 -17.96 -12.88 -19.62
N VAL A 24 -17.61 -12.87 -20.90
CA VAL A 24 -16.43 -12.13 -21.42
C VAL A 24 -16.62 -10.63 -21.23
N SER A 25 -17.80 -10.08 -21.52
CA SER A 25 -18.09 -8.66 -21.31
C SER A 25 -17.95 -8.25 -19.84
N LEU A 26 -18.47 -9.06 -18.91
CA LEU A 26 -18.32 -8.81 -17.47
C LEU A 26 -16.86 -8.85 -17.02
N LEU A 27 -16.08 -9.81 -17.55
CA LEU A 27 -14.65 -9.90 -17.26
C LEU A 27 -13.90 -8.64 -17.72
N LEU A 28 -14.19 -8.14 -18.93
CA LEU A 28 -13.57 -6.90 -19.44
C LEU A 28 -13.90 -5.69 -18.57
N VAL A 29 -15.16 -5.56 -18.13
CA VAL A 29 -15.57 -4.47 -17.21
C VAL A 29 -14.81 -4.56 -15.88
N ALA A 30 -14.65 -5.75 -15.32
CA ALA A 30 -13.90 -5.96 -14.08
C ALA A 30 -12.41 -5.58 -14.23
N ILE A 31 -11.80 -5.92 -15.36
CA ILE A 31 -10.41 -5.54 -15.68
C ILE A 31 -10.27 -4.02 -15.76
N ILE A 32 -11.14 -3.35 -16.52
CA ILE A 32 -11.13 -1.89 -16.67
C ILE A 32 -11.31 -1.21 -15.30
N PHE A 33 -12.27 -1.68 -14.50
CA PHE A 33 -12.51 -1.13 -13.16
C PHE A 33 -11.28 -1.28 -12.26
N THR A 34 -10.61 -2.44 -12.32
CA THR A 34 -9.38 -2.69 -11.56
C THR A 34 -8.25 -1.74 -11.99
N ILE A 35 -8.09 -1.50 -13.29
CA ILE A 35 -7.09 -0.55 -13.82
C ILE A 35 -7.38 0.87 -13.31
N ILE A 36 -8.64 1.32 -13.37
CA ILE A 36 -9.03 2.65 -12.88
C ILE A 36 -8.70 2.82 -11.40
N MET A 37 -9.00 1.82 -10.57
CA MET A 37 -8.69 1.85 -9.13
C MET A 37 -7.18 1.91 -8.86
N ILE A 38 -6.36 1.22 -9.66
CA ILE A 38 -4.90 1.27 -9.56
C ILE A 38 -4.37 2.65 -9.97
N SER A 39 -4.91 3.21 -11.06
CA SER A 39 -4.43 4.45 -11.69
C SER A 39 -4.82 5.73 -10.96
N LYS A 40 -5.73 5.69 -9.98
CA LYS A 40 -6.02 6.88 -9.17
C LYS A 40 -4.74 7.38 -8.49
N THR A 41 -4.42 8.64 -8.73
CA THR A 41 -3.34 9.35 -8.05
C THR A 41 -3.64 9.43 -6.56
N VAL A 42 -2.60 9.25 -5.75
CA VAL A 42 -2.73 9.40 -4.30
C VAL A 42 -2.66 10.87 -3.97
N ASN A 43 -3.62 11.37 -3.20
CA ASN A 43 -3.51 12.71 -2.66
C ASN A 43 -2.50 12.71 -1.51
N VAL A 44 -1.40 13.43 -1.68
CA VAL A 44 -0.33 13.56 -0.68
C VAL A 44 -0.15 15.00 -0.20
N GLY A 45 -0.94 15.92 -0.74
CA GLY A 45 -0.79 17.35 -0.54
C GLY A 45 -0.88 18.14 -1.86
N GLU A 46 -0.64 19.44 -1.75
CA GLU A 46 -0.65 20.36 -2.87
C GLU A 46 0.46 21.41 -2.77
N ILE A 47 0.76 22.09 -3.88
CA ILE A 47 1.68 23.23 -3.87
C ILE A 47 0.85 24.49 -3.61
N ASN A 48 1.20 25.22 -2.56
CA ASN A 48 0.52 26.45 -2.21
C ASN A 48 0.94 27.63 -3.11
N LYS A 49 0.32 28.79 -2.90
CA LYS A 49 0.56 30.00 -3.71
C LYS A 49 2.00 30.51 -3.65
N GLU A 50 2.73 30.18 -2.58
CA GLU A 50 4.13 30.55 -2.37
C GLU A 50 5.10 29.57 -3.06
N GLY A 51 4.59 28.46 -3.62
CA GLY A 51 5.42 27.42 -4.24
C GLY A 51 5.92 26.36 -3.26
N LYS A 52 5.43 26.34 -2.02
CA LYS A 52 5.77 25.33 -1.00
C LYS A 52 4.76 24.19 -0.99
N ALA A 53 5.20 22.98 -0.64
CA ALA A 53 4.29 21.85 -0.47
C ALA A 53 3.56 21.91 0.88
N GLU A 54 2.23 21.79 0.83
CA GLU A 54 1.36 21.54 1.99
C GLU A 54 0.95 20.08 1.95
N TYR A 55 1.50 19.27 2.86
CA TYR A 55 1.28 17.82 2.89
C TYR A 55 0.04 17.43 3.71
N ILE A 56 -0.52 16.27 3.40
CA ILE A 56 -1.58 15.67 4.23
C ILE A 56 -1.09 15.34 5.64
N GLU A 57 -2.02 15.20 6.58
CA GLU A 57 -1.73 15.00 8.01
C GLU A 57 -0.85 13.78 8.33
N ARG A 58 -0.85 12.76 7.48
CA ARG A 58 -0.03 11.54 7.64
C ARG A 58 1.46 11.79 7.43
N VAL A 59 1.83 12.83 6.69
CA VAL A 59 3.23 13.21 6.49
C VAL A 59 3.63 14.12 7.64
N ALA A 60 4.55 13.65 8.49
CA ALA A 60 5.07 14.43 9.60
C ALA A 60 6.06 15.49 9.11
N ASN A 61 6.94 15.10 8.20
CA ASN A 61 7.97 15.97 7.65
C ASN A 61 8.45 15.45 6.29
N VAL A 62 8.86 16.37 5.42
CA VAL A 62 9.58 16.06 4.19
C VAL A 62 10.81 16.94 4.12
N THR A 63 11.96 16.32 3.92
CA THR A 63 13.23 17.05 3.75
C THR A 63 13.84 16.67 2.41
N LYS A 64 14.08 17.69 1.58
CA LYS A 64 14.70 17.56 0.25
C LYS A 64 16.12 18.10 0.30
N TYR A 65 17.06 17.26 -0.12
CA TYR A 65 18.45 17.60 -0.40
C TYR A 65 18.70 17.45 -1.91
N PRO A 66 19.83 17.96 -2.46
CA PRO A 66 20.13 17.82 -3.88
C PRO A 66 20.16 16.38 -4.40
N ASP A 67 20.61 15.44 -3.58
CA ASP A 67 20.87 14.04 -3.92
C ASP A 67 19.90 13.04 -3.24
N LYS A 68 19.16 13.48 -2.23
CA LYS A 68 18.28 12.60 -1.43
C LYS A 68 17.03 13.31 -0.94
N LYS A 69 15.98 12.53 -0.74
CA LYS A 69 14.74 12.95 -0.09
C LYS A 69 14.50 12.05 1.11
N ILE A 70 13.96 12.65 2.17
CA ILE A 70 13.59 11.96 3.40
C ILE A 70 12.14 12.33 3.69
N VAL A 71 11.31 11.32 3.92
CA VAL A 71 9.92 11.48 4.34
C VAL A 71 9.75 10.80 5.67
N GLU A 72 9.17 11.52 6.61
CA GLU A 72 8.73 10.98 7.89
C GLU A 72 7.20 10.83 7.83
N PHE A 73 6.73 9.58 7.96
CA PHE A 73 5.32 9.26 8.07
C PHE A 73 4.95 9.09 9.53
N LYS A 74 3.85 9.74 9.93
CA LYS A 74 3.29 9.56 11.27
C LYS A 74 2.88 8.12 11.48
N ASN A 75 3.18 7.63 12.67
CA ASN A 75 2.76 6.33 13.13
C ASN A 75 1.73 6.47 14.25
N ASP A 76 0.70 5.62 14.23
CA ASP A 76 -0.39 5.66 15.22
C ASP A 76 -0.08 4.86 16.50
N TYR A 77 1.07 4.18 16.56
CA TYR A 77 1.48 3.40 17.74
C TYR A 77 2.40 4.23 18.64
N GLU A 78 1.91 4.64 19.81
CA GLU A 78 2.57 5.55 20.75
C GLU A 78 4.02 5.18 21.13
N LEU A 79 4.35 3.89 21.20
CA LEU A 79 5.67 3.39 21.64
C LEU A 79 6.60 2.99 20.48
N ILE A 80 6.21 3.28 19.25
CA ILE A 80 6.97 2.99 18.04
C ILE A 80 7.15 4.31 17.29
N ASP A 81 8.40 4.63 16.98
CA ASP A 81 8.71 5.87 16.27
C ASP A 81 8.02 5.95 14.91
N ASN A 82 7.84 7.18 14.43
CA ASN A 82 7.43 7.46 13.06
C ASN A 82 8.33 6.74 12.04
N GLY A 83 7.72 6.32 10.94
CA GLY A 83 8.42 5.67 9.84
C GLY A 83 9.22 6.67 9.01
N ILE A 84 10.54 6.44 8.87
CA ILE A 84 11.42 7.31 8.07
C ILE A 84 11.81 6.59 6.79
N ILE A 85 11.51 7.19 5.65
CA ILE A 85 11.86 6.68 4.33
C ILE A 85 12.80 7.64 3.62
N THR A 86 14.01 7.17 3.38
CA THR A 86 14.98 7.84 2.50
C THR A 86 14.81 7.38 1.06
N THR A 87 15.33 8.13 0.09
CA THR A 87 15.42 7.69 -1.31
C THR A 87 16.06 6.30 -1.43
N GLU A 88 17.11 6.02 -0.64
CA GLU A 88 17.79 4.73 -0.63
C GLU A 88 16.88 3.59 -0.17
N ILE A 89 16.18 3.77 0.97
CA ILE A 89 15.22 2.80 1.49
C ILE A 89 14.10 2.55 0.48
N TYR A 90 13.57 3.62 -0.11
CA TYR A 90 12.53 3.53 -1.15
C TYR A 90 12.98 2.69 -2.34
N GLU A 91 14.19 2.92 -2.87
CA GLU A 91 14.70 2.13 -4.00
C GLU A 91 14.97 0.68 -3.61
N LYS A 92 15.50 0.40 -2.41
CA LYS A 92 15.69 -0.99 -1.93
C LYS A 92 14.35 -1.73 -1.78
N LEU A 93 13.34 -1.11 -1.20
CA LEU A 93 11.99 -1.68 -1.08
C LEU A 93 11.36 -1.93 -2.46
N LYS A 94 11.48 -0.97 -3.38
CA LYS A 94 10.98 -1.05 -4.76
C LYS A 94 11.65 -2.18 -5.55
N ASN A 95 12.95 -2.37 -5.36
CA ASN A 95 13.74 -3.41 -6.02
C ASN A 95 13.68 -4.76 -5.30
N ASN A 96 12.87 -4.89 -4.24
CA ASN A 96 12.74 -6.11 -3.42
C ASN A 96 14.06 -6.64 -2.89
N ASP A 97 14.93 -5.73 -2.42
CA ASP A 97 16.20 -6.09 -1.80
C ASP A 97 15.99 -7.17 -0.72
N ASN A 98 16.92 -8.13 -0.67
CA ASN A 98 16.81 -9.34 0.14
C ASN A 98 16.52 -9.06 1.61
N ILE A 99 17.05 -7.97 2.18
CA ILE A 99 16.82 -7.62 3.59
C ILE A 99 15.34 -7.40 3.91
N TYR A 100 14.57 -6.90 2.93
CA TYR A 100 13.15 -6.62 3.07
C TYR A 100 12.26 -7.83 2.87
N ASN A 101 12.83 -8.95 2.44
CA ASN A 101 12.14 -10.24 2.31
C ASN A 101 12.36 -11.15 3.54
N LEU A 102 13.22 -10.75 4.48
CA LEU A 102 13.39 -11.45 5.75
C LEU A 102 12.15 -11.29 6.63
N THR A 103 11.91 -12.24 7.52
CA THR A 103 11.01 -12.02 8.66
C THR A 103 11.62 -11.04 9.65
N VAL A 104 10.80 -10.38 10.47
CA VAL A 104 11.29 -9.46 11.51
C VAL A 104 12.25 -10.13 12.50
N THR A 105 12.06 -11.42 12.79
CA THR A 105 12.97 -12.18 13.67
C THR A 105 14.28 -12.54 13.00
N GLU A 106 14.29 -12.86 11.71
CA GLU A 106 15.52 -13.05 10.93
C GLU A 106 16.29 -11.74 10.80
N TYR A 107 15.59 -10.65 10.51
CA TYR A 107 16.17 -9.30 10.42
C TYR A 107 16.85 -8.91 11.73
N LEU A 108 16.20 -9.11 12.88
CA LEU A 108 16.75 -8.82 14.21
C LEU A 108 18.04 -9.60 14.54
N ARG A 109 18.34 -10.69 13.84
CA ARG A 109 19.56 -11.49 14.04
C ARG A 109 20.75 -10.98 13.22
N LEU A 110 20.55 -10.00 12.34
CA LEU A 110 21.64 -9.37 11.61
C LEU A 110 22.56 -8.61 12.58
N ARG A 111 23.86 -8.57 12.29
CA ARG A 111 24.86 -7.97 13.18
C ARG A 111 24.75 -6.44 13.27
N ASP A 112 24.24 -5.81 12.22
CA ASP A 112 24.29 -4.36 12.03
C ASP A 112 22.94 -3.66 12.27
N VAL A 113 22.00 -4.31 12.97
CA VAL A 113 20.73 -3.67 13.34
C VAL A 113 20.97 -2.65 14.45
N SER A 114 20.50 -1.42 14.25
CA SER A 114 20.66 -0.37 15.25
C SER A 114 19.81 -0.64 16.50
N SER A 115 20.26 -0.18 17.67
CA SER A 115 19.49 -0.37 18.92
C SER A 115 18.11 0.26 18.87
N LYS A 116 17.96 1.40 18.17
CA LYS A 116 16.67 2.08 17.96
C LYS A 116 15.73 1.24 17.12
N GLU A 117 16.24 0.67 16.04
CA GLU A 117 15.46 -0.22 15.18
C GLU A 117 15.08 -1.52 15.88
N SER A 118 16.02 -2.15 16.60
CA SER A 118 15.71 -3.31 17.43
C SER A 118 14.65 -3.00 18.48
N TYR A 119 14.71 -1.82 19.11
CA TYR A 119 13.68 -1.38 20.06
C TYR A 119 12.30 -1.31 19.40
N ASN A 120 12.17 -0.63 18.25
CA ASN A 120 10.90 -0.47 17.55
C ASN A 120 10.31 -1.81 17.08
N ILE A 121 11.14 -2.71 16.54
CA ILE A 121 10.68 -4.05 16.12
C ILE A 121 10.21 -4.85 17.34
N ASN A 122 10.98 -4.85 18.43
CA ASN A 122 10.60 -5.56 19.65
C ASN A 122 9.32 -4.99 20.28
N LYS A 123 9.12 -3.67 20.23
CA LYS A 123 7.88 -3.04 20.68
C LYS A 123 6.70 -3.43 19.81
N ALA A 124 6.86 -3.48 18.50
CA ALA A 124 5.81 -3.93 17.58
C ALA A 124 5.42 -5.40 17.79
N LEU A 125 6.39 -6.27 18.14
CA LEU A 125 6.14 -7.65 18.52
C LEU A 125 5.40 -7.74 19.86
N GLN A 126 5.87 -7.01 20.89
CA GLN A 126 5.27 -7.01 22.23
C GLN A 126 3.82 -6.51 22.24
N THR A 127 3.51 -5.52 21.41
CA THR A 127 2.18 -4.90 21.31
C THR A 127 1.26 -5.62 20.32
N GLY A 128 1.75 -6.64 19.60
CA GLY A 128 0.98 -7.44 18.66
C GLY A 128 0.67 -6.74 17.33
N VAL A 129 1.31 -5.59 17.03
CA VAL A 129 1.21 -4.90 15.74
C VAL A 129 1.69 -5.81 14.60
N VAL A 130 2.73 -6.60 14.89
CA VAL A 130 3.28 -7.63 14.01
C VAL A 130 3.53 -8.94 14.76
N LYS A 131 3.60 -10.04 14.01
CA LYS A 131 4.03 -11.35 14.50
C LYS A 131 5.47 -11.64 14.11
N GLU A 132 6.10 -12.60 14.77
CA GLU A 132 7.50 -13.00 14.52
C GLU A 132 7.82 -13.37 13.07
N ASN A 133 6.84 -13.98 12.38
CA ASN A 133 6.95 -14.38 10.97
C ASN A 133 6.51 -13.28 9.99
N THR A 134 6.22 -12.06 10.47
CA THR A 134 5.89 -10.93 9.60
C THR A 134 7.12 -10.57 8.78
N ILE A 135 6.94 -10.34 7.48
CA ILE A 135 8.01 -9.88 6.59
C ILE A 135 8.42 -8.46 6.99
N TYR A 136 9.72 -8.18 7.00
CA TYR A 136 10.29 -6.91 7.45
C TYR A 136 9.77 -5.73 6.62
N ALA A 137 9.56 -5.90 5.31
CA ALA A 137 8.88 -4.90 4.49
C ALA A 137 7.47 -4.54 4.97
N ASP A 138 6.70 -5.54 5.41
CA ASP A 138 5.32 -5.33 5.87
C ASP A 138 5.28 -4.73 7.27
N TYR A 139 6.21 -5.12 8.15
CA TYR A 139 6.47 -4.40 9.39
C TYR A 139 6.76 -2.92 9.11
N PHE A 140 7.69 -2.65 8.21
CA PHE A 140 8.14 -1.30 7.89
C PHE A 140 7.00 -0.45 7.28
N ALA A 141 6.15 -1.04 6.45
CA ALA A 141 4.95 -0.37 5.95
C ALA A 141 3.97 -0.03 7.06
N LYS A 142 3.70 -0.97 7.98
CA LYS A 142 2.79 -0.75 9.11
C LYS A 142 3.28 0.34 10.05
N THR A 143 4.57 0.41 10.35
CA THR A 143 5.14 1.47 11.19
C THR A 143 5.20 2.83 10.48
N CYS A 144 5.02 2.86 9.16
CA CYS A 144 4.77 4.09 8.41
C CYS A 144 3.27 4.42 8.28
N GLY A 145 2.38 3.68 8.94
CA GLY A 145 0.93 3.89 8.86
C GLY A 145 0.27 3.38 7.56
N PHE A 146 0.87 2.39 6.89
CA PHE A 146 0.35 1.79 5.67
C PHE A 146 0.03 0.30 5.84
N GLU A 147 -0.92 -0.21 5.06
CA GLU A 147 -1.36 -1.60 5.18
C GLU A 147 -0.27 -2.58 4.70
N ASN A 148 0.47 -2.20 3.66
CA ASN A 148 1.47 -3.05 3.01
C ASN A 148 2.52 -2.24 2.25
N LYS A 149 3.61 -2.90 1.84
CA LYS A 149 4.70 -2.31 1.05
C LYS A 149 4.21 -1.60 -0.22
N LYS A 150 3.21 -2.15 -0.91
CA LYS A 150 2.74 -1.59 -2.18
C LYS A 150 2.11 -0.21 -1.98
N GLU A 151 1.28 -0.07 -0.93
CA GLU A 151 0.69 1.20 -0.55
C GLU A 151 1.76 2.21 -0.14
N LEU A 152 2.69 1.79 0.73
CA LEU A 152 3.85 2.59 1.16
C LEU A 152 4.61 3.18 -0.03
N LEU A 153 5.00 2.35 -1.00
CA LEU A 153 5.73 2.78 -2.19
C LEU A 153 4.92 3.76 -3.04
N LYS A 154 3.61 3.52 -3.21
CA LYS A 154 2.72 4.40 -3.98
C LYS A 154 2.65 5.80 -3.36
N TYR A 155 2.46 5.87 -2.04
CA TYR A 155 2.41 7.15 -1.33
C TYR A 155 3.76 7.86 -1.31
N THR A 156 4.84 7.14 -0.99
CA THR A 156 6.20 7.70 -0.95
C THR A 156 6.58 8.30 -2.30
N LYS A 157 6.30 7.61 -3.41
CA LYS A 157 6.53 8.11 -4.76
C LYS A 157 5.80 9.44 -4.99
N ALA A 158 4.52 9.50 -4.64
CA ALA A 158 3.73 10.73 -4.81
C ALA A 158 4.27 11.89 -3.95
N VAL A 159 4.68 11.62 -2.69
CA VAL A 159 5.30 12.63 -1.83
C VAL A 159 6.61 13.15 -2.44
N PHE A 160 7.45 12.25 -2.95
CA PHE A 160 8.69 12.61 -3.63
C PHE A 160 8.46 13.46 -4.88
N GLU A 161 7.44 13.15 -5.68
CA GLU A 161 7.07 13.93 -6.87
C GLU A 161 6.51 15.31 -6.50
N LEU A 162 5.78 15.42 -5.38
CA LEU A 162 5.31 16.72 -4.88
C LEU A 162 6.47 17.58 -4.37
N ALA A 163 7.38 17.00 -3.59
CA ALA A 163 8.59 17.68 -3.10
C ALA A 163 9.49 18.18 -4.25
N ASP A 164 9.52 17.48 -5.38
CA ASP A 164 10.30 17.91 -6.55
C ASP A 164 9.73 19.18 -7.20
N LYS A 165 8.44 19.46 -7.03
CA LYS A 165 7.76 20.64 -7.59
C LYS A 165 7.89 21.89 -6.72
N GLU A 166 8.31 21.72 -5.46
CA GLU A 166 8.58 22.84 -4.55
C GLU A 166 9.71 23.72 -5.08
N LYS A 167 9.50 25.04 -5.04
CA LYS A 167 10.37 26.08 -5.63
C LYS A 167 11.39 26.63 -4.64
#